data_AF-A0A968EPG8-F1
#
_entry.id   AF-A0A968EPG8-F1
#
_cell.length_a   1.000
_cell.length_b   1.000
_cell.length_c   1.000
_cell.angle_alpha   90.00
_cell.angle_beta   90.00
_cell.angle_gamma   90.00
#
_symmetry.space_group_name_H-M   'P 1'
#
loop_
_entity.id
_entity.type
_entity.pdbx_description
1 polymer ?
#
loop_
_entity_poly.entity_id
_entity_poly.type
_entity_poly.pdbx_seq_one_letter_code
_entity_poly.pdbx_strand_id
1 'polypeptide(L)' 'LGIARIAREGEDLTIVTWGAMVHTCLSAADRVAEEGGSVEVVDLQTVSPIDWDTVFESIEKTKRLVVVQEDVPF' A
#
# COMPACT_ATOMS: atom_id res chain seq x y z
N LEU A 1 -15.87 -8.04 -3.13
CA LEU A 1 -14.88 -8.73 -2.28
C LEU A 1 -13.69 -9.05 -3.17
N GLY A 2 -12.47 -8.84 -2.70
CA GLY A 2 -11.25 -9.09 -3.47
C GLY A 2 -10.99 -8.02 -4.54
N ILE A 3 -11.32 -6.76 -4.27
CA ILE A 3 -10.96 -5.62 -5.12
C ILE A 3 -10.25 -4.62 -4.22
N ALA A 4 -8.97 -4.36 -4.50
CA ALA A 4 -8.18 -3.40 -3.74
C ALA A 4 -8.48 -1.97 -4.21
N ARG A 5 -8.08 -1.00 -3.39
CA ARG A 5 -8.17 0.43 -3.69
C ARG A 5 -6.79 1.05 -3.65
N ILE A 6 -6.39 1.77 -4.70
CA ILE A 6 -5.27 2.72 -4.60
C ILE A 6 -5.76 3.91 -3.77
N ALA A 7 -5.35 3.97 -2.51
CA ALA A 7 -5.72 5.02 -1.57
C ALA A 7 -4.90 6.30 -1.81
N ARG A 8 -3.71 6.16 -2.40
CA ARG A 8 -2.83 7.24 -2.82
C ARG A 8 -1.92 6.74 -3.94
N GLU A 9 -1.78 7.52 -5.00
CA GLU A 9 -0.85 7.26 -6.10
C GLU A 9 0.59 7.60 -5.71
N GLY A 10 1.55 6.86 -6.25
CA GLY A 10 2.98 7.15 -6.13
C GLY A 10 3.85 6.33 -7.08
N GLU A 11 5.16 6.60 -7.10
CA GLU A 11 6.07 6.07 -8.12
C GLU A 11 7.34 5.41 -7.56
N ASP A 12 7.76 5.69 -6.31
CA ASP A 12 9.04 5.22 -5.77
C ASP A 12 8.94 3.95 -4.90
N LEU A 13 7.76 3.72 -4.31
CA LEU A 13 7.48 2.63 -3.37
C LEU A 13 5.99 2.32 -3.31
N THR A 14 5.62 1.04 -3.33
CA THR A 14 4.29 0.55 -2.99
C THR A 14 4.22 0.11 -1.53
N ILE A 15 3.23 0.61 -0.80
CA ILE A 15 2.80 0.06 0.49
C ILE A 15 1.49 -0.72 0.27
N VAL A 16 1.49 -2.01 0.61
CA VAL A 16 0.27 -2.82 0.70
C VAL A 16 -0.16 -2.90 2.17
N THR A 17 -1.41 -2.54 2.46
CA THR A 17 -1.95 -2.54 3.83
C THR A 17 -3.47 -2.74 3.84
N TRP A 18 -4.08 -2.80 5.02
CA TRP A 18 -5.51 -2.93 5.23
C TRP A 18 -5.88 -2.47 6.64
N GLY A 19 -7.19 -2.28 6.88
CA GLY A 19 -7.71 -1.96 8.20
C GLY A 19 -7.19 -0.63 8.74
N ALA A 20 -6.86 -0.57 10.04
CA ALA A 20 -6.45 0.67 10.69
C ALA A 20 -5.11 1.21 10.16
N MET A 21 -4.22 0.31 9.70
CA MET A 21 -2.89 0.68 9.21
C MET A 21 -2.91 1.52 7.93
N VAL A 22 -4.03 1.56 7.19
CA VAL A 22 -4.21 2.44 6.03
C VAL A 22 -3.95 3.91 6.40
N HIS A 23 -4.51 4.38 7.52
CA HIS A 23 -4.34 5.77 7.96
C HIS A 23 -2.89 6.07 8.33
N THR A 24 -2.23 5.14 9.04
CA THR A 24 -0.81 5.26 9.39
C THR A 24 0.07 5.32 8.14
N CYS A 25 -0.22 4.50 7.13
CA CYS A 25 0.53 4.49 5.87
C CYS A 25 0.34 5.78 5.07
N LEU A 26 -0.88 6.32 5.02
CA LEU A 26 -1.14 7.62 4.39
C LEU A 26 -0.37 8.75 5.08
N SER A 27 -0.40 8.82 6.41
CA SER A 27 0.38 9.82 7.16
C SER A 27 1.90 9.65 7.00
N ALA A 28 2.39 8.41 6.89
CA ALA A 28 3.80 8.17 6.58
C ALA A 28 4.16 8.62 5.17
N ALA A 29 3.30 8.34 4.19
CA ALA A 29 3.50 8.77 2.81
C ALA A 29 3.51 10.31 2.69
N ASP A 30 2.71 11.03 3.49
CA ASP A 30 2.70 12.50 3.52
C ASP A 30 4.06 13.04 3.96
N ARG A 31 4.63 12.46 5.02
CA ARG A 31 5.98 12.82 5.51
C ARG A 31 7.06 12.50 4.49
N VAL A 32 6.97 11.37 3.79
CA VAL A 32 7.92 11.02 2.72
C VAL A 32 7.84 12.02 1.56
N ALA A 33 6.65 12.53 1.24
CA ALA A 33 6.50 13.57 0.21
C ALA A 33 7.13 14.91 0.61
N GLU A 34 7.13 15.27 1.89
CA GLU A 34 7.86 16.45 2.39
C GLU A 34 9.37 16.33 2.16
N GLU A 35 9.91 15.10 2.17
CA GLU A 35 11.31 14.79 1.86
C GLU A 35 11.57 14.56 0.36
N GLY A 36 10.55 14.69 -0.49
CA GLY A 36 10.65 14.57 -1.95
C GLY A 36 10.43 13.17 -2.51
N GLY A 37 9.94 12.21 -1.71
CA GLY A 37 9.61 10.86 -2.17
C GLY A 37 8.14 10.66 -2.54
N SER A 38 7.86 9.63 -3.35
CA SER A 38 6.54 9.32 -3.89
C SER A 38 6.09 7.91 -3.50
N VAL A 39 5.14 7.80 -2.58
CA VAL A 39 4.67 6.50 -2.05
C VAL A 39 3.25 6.23 -2.51
N GLU A 40 3.07 5.09 -3.17
CA GLU A 40 1.78 4.50 -3.47
C GLU A 40 1.25 3.71 -2.28
N VAL A 41 -0.02 3.88 -1.94
CA VAL A 41 -0.69 3.13 -0.87
C VAL A 41 -1.85 2.32 -1.45
N VAL A 42 -1.70 1.01 -1.43
CA VAL A 42 -2.72 0.03 -1.83
C VAL A 42 -3.41 -0.50 -0.57
N ASP A 43 -4.69 -0.21 -0.44
CA ASP A 43 -5.58 -0.75 0.58
C ASP A 43 -6.28 -2.00 0.03
N LEU A 44 -5.97 -3.17 0.57
CA LEU A 44 -6.48 -4.44 0.04
C LEU A 44 -7.99 -4.57 0.12
N GLN A 45 -8.65 -3.95 1.11
CA GLN A 45 -10.09 -4.11 1.44
C GLN A 45 -10.55 -5.56 1.77
N THR A 46 -9.92 -6.58 1.18
CA THR A 46 -10.18 -8.01 1.37
C THR A 46 -8.85 -8.76 1.38
N VAL A 47 -8.51 -9.37 2.51
CA VAL A 47 -7.27 -10.14 2.68
C VAL A 47 -7.41 -11.58 2.15
N SER A 48 -8.63 -12.08 1.96
CA SER A 48 -8.86 -13.39 1.35
C SER A 48 -10.24 -13.44 0.68
N PRO A 49 -10.33 -13.63 -0.65
CA PRO A 49 -9.21 -13.67 -1.60
C PRO A 49 -8.58 -12.29 -1.83
N ILE A 50 -7.27 -12.27 -2.07
CA ILE A 50 -6.49 -11.05 -2.36
C ILE A 50 -6.63 -10.67 -3.83
N ASP A 51 -6.73 -9.37 -4.09
CA ASP A 51 -6.58 -8.78 -5.43
C ASP A 51 -5.10 -8.68 -5.81
N TRP A 52 -4.55 -9.76 -6.34
CA TRP A 52 -3.13 -9.81 -6.73
C TRP A 52 -2.80 -8.96 -7.95
N ASP A 53 -3.76 -8.75 -8.85
CA ASP A 53 -3.54 -7.99 -10.08
C ASP A 53 -3.21 -6.53 -9.73
N THR A 54 -4.02 -5.88 -8.87
CA THR A 54 -3.74 -4.51 -8.40
C THR A 54 -2.38 -4.41 -7.69
N VAL A 55 -2.02 -5.41 -6.88
CA VAL A 55 -0.73 -5.44 -6.17
C VAL A 55 0.43 -5.55 -7.16
N PHE A 56 0.33 -6.44 -8.16
CA PHE A 56 1.38 -6.61 -9.15
C PHE A 56 1.53 -5.41 -10.08
N GLU A 57 0.43 -4.81 -10.53
CA GLU A 57 0.46 -3.56 -11.32
C GLU A 57 1.17 -2.44 -10.56
N SER A 58 0.87 -2.30 -9.26
CA SER A 58 1.51 -1.32 -8.38
C SER A 58 3.02 -1.58 -8.22
N ILE A 59 3.42 -2.83 -7.98
CA ILE A 59 4.83 -3.22 -7.85
C ILE A 59 5.56 -3.06 -9.19
N GLU A 60 4.90 -3.34 -10.31
CA GLU A 60 5.48 -3.11 -11.63
C GLU A 60 5.76 -1.62 -11.87
N LYS A 61 4.90 -0.74 -11.37
CA LYS A 61 5.12 0.72 -11.41
C LYS A 61 6.29 1.15 -10.51
N THR A 62 6.27 0.77 -9.24
CA THR A 62 7.17 1.34 -8.21
C THR A 62 8.46 0.56 -7.96
N LYS A 63 8.52 -0.69 -8.42
CA LYS A 63 9.65 -1.63 -8.27
C LYS A 63 10.03 -1.98 -6.83
N ARG A 64 9.29 -1.51 -5.81
CA ARG A 64 9.58 -1.75 -4.39
C ARG A 64 8.28 -1.98 -3.62
N LEU A 65 8.31 -2.90 -2.66
CA LEU A 65 7.15 -3.27 -1.86
C LEU A 65 7.48 -3.24 -0.36
N VAL A 66 6.60 -2.64 0.41
CA VAL A 66 6.50 -2.81 1.87
C VAL A 66 5.09 -3.28 2.20
N VAL A 67 4.97 -4.26 3.10
CA VAL A 67 3.68 -4.69 3.65
C VAL A 67 3.58 -4.21 5.09
N VAL A 68 2.45 -3.59 5.43
CA VAL A 68 2.20 -3.05 6.77
C VAL A 68 0.91 -3.64 7.32
N GLN A 69 1.01 -4.35 8.45
CA GLN A 69 -0.12 -4.94 9.15
C GLN A 69 0.02 -4.76 10.67
N GLU A 70 -1.11 -4.87 11.37
CA GLU A 70 -1.18 -4.80 12.84
C GLU A 70 -1.23 -6.17 13.53
N ASP A 71 -1.28 -7.25 12.74
CA ASP A 71 -1.31 -8.61 13.28
C ASP A 71 0.09 -9.11 13.64
N VAL A 72 0.14 -10.11 14.53
CA VAL A 72 1.41 -10.72 14.93
C VAL A 72 2.13 -11.27 13.70
N PRO A 73 3.40 -10.87 13.44
CA PRO A 73 4.19 -11.52 12.42
C PRO A 73 4.38 -12.98 12.83
N PHE A 74 4.01 -13.90 11.93
CA PHE A 74 4.05 -15.35 12.13
C PHE A 74 5.42 -15.84 12.62
#